data_AF-A0A530HDH1-F1
#
_entry.id   AF-A0A530HDH1-F1
#
_cell.length_a   1.000
_cell.length_b   1.000
_cell.length_c   1.000
_cell.angle_alpha   90.00
_cell.angle_beta   90.00
_cell.angle_gamma   90.00
#
_symmetry.space_group_name_H-M   'P 1'
#
loop_
_entity.id
_entity.type
_entity.pdbx_description
1 polymer ?
#
loop_
_entity_poly.entity_id
_entity_poly.type
_entity_poly.pdbx_seq_one_letter_code
_entity_poly.pdbx_strand_id
1 'polypeptide(L)'
;LFNTQAQFKMGAFPPPVQKAGDTCYISDHTDIGMGLNAASKHPEEAKKFLSWVASPDFATIYANALPGFFSLNSTPVKMEDPLAQEFVSWRGKCKSTIRSTYQILSRGTPNLENETWVESANVINGTDTPEAAAKKLQDGLDSWYKPAK
;
A
#
# COMPACT_ATOMS: atom_id res chain seq x y z
N LEU A 1 15.36 -12.68 -1.68
CA LEU A 1 15.77 -11.77 -0.58
C LEU A 1 14.93 -11.98 0.69
N PHE A 2 13.63 -12.27 0.59
CA PHE A 2 12.81 -12.58 1.78
C PHE A 2 13.39 -13.70 2.64
N ASN A 3 13.86 -14.76 1.99
CA ASN A 3 14.39 -15.94 2.67
C ASN A 3 15.84 -15.78 3.15
N THR A 4 16.60 -14.83 2.62
CA THR A 4 18.03 -14.66 3.00
C THR A 4 18.20 -13.95 4.34
N GLN A 5 17.17 -13.25 4.82
CA GLN A 5 17.17 -12.53 6.10
C GLN A 5 16.43 -13.26 7.21
N ALA A 6 15.75 -14.36 6.90
CA ALA A 6 14.96 -15.13 7.85
C ALA A 6 15.74 -16.35 8.37
N GLN A 7 15.60 -16.64 9.66
CA GLN A 7 16.14 -17.87 10.29
C GLN A 7 15.14 -19.05 10.22
N PHE A 8 13.99 -18.84 9.59
CA PHE A 8 12.90 -19.81 9.47
C PHE A 8 12.29 -19.73 8.07
N LYS A 9 11.51 -20.75 7.70
CA LYS A 9 10.81 -20.78 6.41
C LYS A 9 9.69 -19.74 6.40
N MET A 10 9.83 -18.74 5.54
CA MET A 10 8.82 -17.71 5.34
C MET A 10 7.64 -18.25 4.51
N GLY A 11 6.45 -17.78 4.82
CA GLY A 11 5.22 -18.03 4.08
C GLY A 11 4.38 -16.77 3.99
N ALA A 12 3.36 -16.81 3.15
CA ALA A 12 2.44 -15.71 2.91
C ALA A 12 1.00 -16.20 3.12
N PHE A 13 0.13 -15.33 3.63
CA PHE A 13 -1.31 -15.59 3.68
C PHE A 13 -2.05 -14.52 2.85
N PRO A 14 -3.08 -14.91 2.08
CA PRO A 14 -3.86 -13.94 1.32
C PRO A 14 -4.67 -13.04 2.26
N PRO A 15 -5.16 -11.89 1.78
CA PRO A 15 -6.06 -11.04 2.56
C PRO A 15 -7.25 -11.85 3.12
N PRO A 16 -7.60 -11.68 4.40
CA PRO A 16 -8.71 -12.39 4.99
C PRO A 16 -10.03 -11.95 4.34
N VAL A 17 -11.00 -12.86 4.31
CA VAL A 17 -12.37 -12.61 3.87
C VAL A 17 -13.34 -13.01 4.97
N GLN A 18 -14.51 -12.39 5.01
CA GLN A 18 -15.49 -12.64 6.08
C GLN A 18 -16.07 -14.06 5.99
N LYS A 19 -16.41 -14.52 4.78
CA LYS A 19 -16.86 -15.89 4.50
C LYS A 19 -16.05 -16.48 3.35
N ALA A 20 -15.91 -17.81 3.36
CA ALA A 20 -15.27 -18.51 2.27
C ALA A 20 -16.00 -18.21 0.93
N GLY A 21 -15.23 -17.76 -0.06
CA GLY A 21 -15.76 -17.38 -1.38
C GLY A 21 -16.11 -15.89 -1.53
N ASP A 22 -16.05 -15.10 -0.47
CA ASP A 22 -16.25 -13.65 -0.58
C ASP A 22 -15.12 -12.99 -1.39
N THR A 23 -15.42 -11.80 -1.94
CA THR A 23 -14.42 -11.02 -2.68
C THR A 23 -13.31 -10.54 -1.75
N CYS A 24 -12.07 -10.92 -2.04
CA CYS A 24 -10.90 -10.37 -1.37
C CYS A 24 -10.46 -9.04 -1.99
N TYR A 25 -9.79 -8.21 -1.19
CA TYR A 25 -9.27 -6.91 -1.60
C TYR A 25 -7.79 -6.78 -1.23
N ILE A 26 -6.98 -6.22 -2.13
CA ILE A 26 -5.57 -5.85 -1.89
C ILE A 26 -5.45 -4.33 -1.96
N SER A 27 -4.80 -3.74 -0.95
CA SER A 27 -4.49 -2.31 -0.96
C SER A 27 -3.32 -2.05 -1.90
N ASP A 28 -3.57 -1.39 -3.02
CA ASP A 28 -2.51 -0.86 -3.90
C ASP A 28 -2.24 0.60 -3.50
N HIS A 29 -1.18 0.79 -2.73
CA HIS A 29 -0.78 2.09 -2.23
C HIS A 29 0.41 2.64 -3.03
N THR A 30 0.28 3.87 -3.53
CA THR A 30 1.40 4.60 -4.13
C THR A 30 2.32 5.12 -3.04
N ASP A 31 3.33 4.32 -2.70
CA ASP A 31 4.25 4.65 -1.60
C ASP A 31 5.39 5.57 -2.06
N ILE A 32 6.08 5.19 -3.14
CA ILE A 32 7.26 5.89 -3.63
C ILE A 32 7.04 6.38 -5.06
N GLY A 33 7.28 7.67 -5.26
CA GLY A 33 7.34 8.30 -6.58
C GLY A 33 8.57 9.18 -6.70
N MET A 34 9.11 9.31 -7.91
CA MET A 34 10.23 10.22 -8.19
C MET A 34 9.81 11.26 -9.21
N GLY A 35 10.08 12.52 -8.91
CA GLY A 35 9.71 13.66 -9.75
C GLY A 35 10.87 14.61 -10.00
N LEU A 36 10.75 15.40 -11.06
CA LEU A 36 11.67 16.49 -11.37
C LEU A 36 11.23 17.77 -10.68
N ASN A 37 12.12 18.37 -9.88
CA ASN A 37 11.93 19.73 -9.41
C ASN A 37 11.99 20.70 -10.60
N ALA A 38 10.94 21.49 -10.80
CA ALA A 38 10.84 22.46 -11.89
C ALA A 38 11.97 23.52 -11.88
N ALA A 39 12.58 23.80 -10.72
CA ALA A 39 13.68 24.73 -10.56
C ALA A 39 15.08 24.09 -10.78
N SER A 40 15.15 22.83 -11.24
CA SER A 40 16.43 22.16 -11.48
C SER A 40 17.28 22.93 -12.51
N LYS A 41 18.58 23.09 -12.20
CA LYS A 41 19.57 23.61 -13.15
C LYS A 41 19.98 22.58 -14.22
N HIS A 42 19.52 21.33 -14.08
CA HIS A 42 19.83 20.20 -14.97
C HIS A 42 18.55 19.48 -15.41
N PRO A 43 17.62 20.17 -16.10
CA PRO A 43 16.32 19.58 -16.44
C PRO A 43 16.43 18.46 -17.48
N GLU A 44 17.36 18.56 -18.43
CA GLU A 44 17.50 17.58 -19.50
C GLU A 44 18.16 16.27 -19.01
N GLU A 45 19.16 16.38 -18.14
CA GLU A 45 19.79 15.22 -17.49
C GLU A 45 18.81 14.52 -16.56
N ALA A 46 18.03 15.28 -15.78
CA ALA A 46 17.03 14.70 -14.90
C ALA A 46 15.90 14.00 -15.69
N LYS A 47 15.45 14.58 -16.82
CA LYS A 47 14.49 13.91 -17.72
C LYS A 47 15.05 12.61 -18.29
N LYS A 48 16.34 12.58 -18.70
CA LYS A 48 17.00 11.35 -19.16
C LYS A 48 16.99 10.27 -18.07
N PHE A 49 17.33 10.65 -16.85
CA PHE A 49 17.30 9.73 -15.70
C PHE A 49 15.89 9.24 -15.39
N LEU A 50 14.89 10.14 -15.32
CA LEU A 50 13.49 9.76 -15.09
C LEU A 50 12.93 8.87 -16.19
N SER A 51 13.34 9.08 -17.44
CA SER A 51 12.95 8.22 -18.56
C SER A 51 13.51 6.81 -18.41
N TRP A 52 14.74 6.67 -17.93
CA TRP A 52 15.32 5.37 -17.60
C TRP A 52 14.62 4.72 -16.39
N VAL A 53 14.29 5.49 -15.36
CA VAL A 53 13.51 4.99 -14.19
C VAL A 53 12.13 4.49 -14.60
N ALA A 54 11.50 5.11 -15.59
CA ALA A 54 10.22 4.67 -16.14
C ALA A 54 10.33 3.45 -17.08
N SER A 55 11.54 2.94 -17.35
CA SER A 55 11.75 1.84 -18.28
C SER A 55 11.42 0.46 -17.68
N PRO A 56 11.13 -0.55 -18.51
CA PRO A 56 10.99 -1.94 -18.07
C PRO A 56 12.24 -2.50 -17.37
N ASP A 57 13.43 -2.06 -17.78
CA ASP A 57 14.70 -2.52 -17.21
C ASP A 57 14.82 -2.09 -15.75
N PHE A 58 14.57 -0.81 -15.47
CA PHE A 58 14.55 -0.31 -14.09
C PHE A 58 13.46 -0.97 -13.26
N ALA A 59 12.27 -1.15 -13.84
CA ALA A 59 11.16 -1.81 -13.14
C ALA A 59 11.53 -3.24 -12.70
N THR A 60 12.25 -3.98 -13.55
CA THR A 60 12.75 -5.33 -13.25
C THR A 60 13.79 -5.32 -12.13
N ILE A 61 14.76 -4.40 -12.20
CA ILE A 61 15.79 -4.23 -11.17
C ILE A 61 15.13 -3.91 -9.82
N TYR A 62 14.29 -2.88 -9.80
CA TYR A 62 13.73 -2.36 -8.56
C TYR A 62 12.83 -3.38 -7.85
N ALA A 63 11.91 -4.02 -8.58
CA ALA A 63 10.95 -4.95 -7.99
C ALA A 63 11.59 -6.25 -7.47
N ASN A 64 12.76 -6.63 -7.98
CA ASN A 64 13.50 -7.81 -7.52
C ASN A 64 14.60 -7.49 -6.48
N ALA A 65 15.07 -6.24 -6.44
CA ALA A 65 16.07 -5.79 -5.46
C ALA A 65 15.44 -5.34 -4.13
N LEU A 66 14.16 -4.94 -4.11
CA LEU A 66 13.48 -4.44 -2.92
C LEU A 66 12.33 -5.38 -2.48
N PRO A 67 12.54 -6.24 -1.48
CA PRO A 67 11.53 -7.20 -1.04
C PRO A 67 10.29 -6.49 -0.48
N GLY A 68 9.12 -6.89 -0.96
CA GLY A 68 7.83 -6.41 -0.47
C GLY A 68 7.31 -5.17 -1.20
N PHE A 69 8.11 -4.59 -2.10
CA PHE A 69 7.72 -3.45 -2.92
C PHE A 69 7.42 -3.91 -4.35
N PHE A 70 6.15 -4.19 -4.61
CA PHE A 70 5.69 -4.66 -5.92
C PHE A 70 5.26 -3.50 -6.81
N SER A 71 5.79 -3.46 -8.03
CA SER A 71 5.46 -2.43 -9.02
C SER A 71 3.95 -2.34 -9.28
N LEU A 72 3.45 -1.11 -9.45
CA LEU A 72 2.09 -0.79 -9.91
C LEU A 72 2.05 -0.49 -11.42
N ASN A 73 3.12 -0.81 -12.15
CA ASN A 73 3.18 -0.61 -13.60
C ASN A 73 2.06 -1.41 -14.30
N SER A 74 1.47 -0.83 -15.34
CA SER A 74 0.49 -1.51 -16.19
C SER A 74 1.09 -2.71 -16.93
N THR A 75 2.40 -2.66 -17.20
CA THR A 75 3.15 -3.82 -17.72
C THR A 75 3.60 -4.69 -16.55
N PRO A 76 3.21 -5.98 -16.50
CA PRO A 76 3.62 -6.88 -15.43
C PRO A 76 5.14 -7.02 -15.36
N VAL A 77 5.68 -6.88 -14.16
CA VAL A 77 7.10 -7.16 -13.87
C VAL A 77 7.18 -8.57 -13.28
N LYS A 78 8.07 -9.41 -13.81
CA LYS A 78 8.26 -10.77 -13.31
C LYS A 78 9.07 -10.74 -12.01
N MET A 79 8.54 -11.36 -10.95
CA MET A 79 9.25 -11.57 -9.69
C MET A 79 10.12 -12.82 -9.77
N GLU A 80 11.32 -12.79 -9.21
CA GLU A 80 12.26 -13.92 -9.16
C GLU A 80 12.07 -14.78 -7.91
N ASP A 81 11.76 -14.17 -6.77
CA ASP A 81 11.57 -14.87 -5.50
C ASP A 81 10.22 -15.63 -5.50
N PRO A 82 10.19 -16.95 -5.20
CA PRO A 82 8.94 -17.72 -5.22
C PRO A 82 7.87 -17.20 -4.25
N LEU A 83 8.29 -16.67 -3.09
CA LEU A 83 7.35 -16.09 -2.12
C LEU A 83 6.76 -14.79 -2.67
N ALA A 84 7.59 -13.97 -3.32
CA ALA A 84 7.11 -12.78 -4.03
C ALA A 84 6.11 -13.13 -5.14
N GLN A 85 6.37 -14.18 -5.92
CA GLN A 85 5.44 -14.69 -6.95
C GLN A 85 4.11 -15.10 -6.33
N GLU A 86 4.12 -15.78 -5.19
CA GLU A 86 2.90 -16.15 -4.46
C GLU A 86 2.09 -14.91 -4.05
N PHE A 87 2.71 -13.92 -3.42
CA PHE A 87 2.06 -12.66 -3.04
C PHE A 87 1.43 -11.94 -4.23
N VAL A 88 2.18 -11.72 -5.32
CA VAL A 88 1.67 -10.98 -6.49
C VAL A 88 0.60 -11.76 -7.25
N SER A 89 0.58 -13.10 -7.16
CA SER A 89 -0.44 -13.92 -7.81
C SER A 89 -1.87 -13.58 -7.34
N TRP A 90 -2.01 -13.07 -6.11
CA TRP A 90 -3.31 -12.70 -5.56
C TRP A 90 -3.90 -11.45 -6.19
N ARG A 91 -3.10 -10.60 -6.85
CA ARG A 91 -3.62 -9.48 -7.66
C ARG A 91 -4.46 -9.97 -8.85
N GLY A 92 -4.27 -11.20 -9.30
CA GLY A 92 -5.13 -11.84 -10.31
C GLY A 92 -6.44 -12.42 -9.77
N LYS A 93 -6.63 -12.45 -8.44
CA LYS A 93 -7.78 -13.07 -7.76
C LYS A 93 -8.58 -12.07 -6.92
N CYS A 94 -7.91 -11.10 -6.30
CA CYS A 94 -8.49 -10.07 -5.45
C CYS A 94 -8.71 -8.77 -6.21
N LYS A 95 -9.69 -7.98 -5.78
CA LYS A 95 -9.89 -6.63 -6.30
C LYS A 95 -8.87 -5.66 -5.68
N SER A 96 -8.51 -4.63 -6.42
CA SER A 96 -7.72 -3.53 -5.88
C SER A 96 -8.60 -2.61 -5.00
N THR A 97 -8.02 -2.11 -3.93
CA THR A 97 -8.57 -1.03 -3.09
C THR A 97 -7.46 -0.04 -2.75
N ILE A 98 -7.83 1.09 -2.15
CA ILE A 98 -6.90 2.11 -1.71
C ILE A 98 -6.73 2.08 -0.18
N ARG A 99 -5.60 2.61 0.30
CA ARG A 99 -5.46 3.02 1.70
C ARG A 99 -6.28 4.29 1.95
N SER A 100 -7.57 4.11 2.21
CA SER A 100 -8.57 5.18 2.25
C SER A 100 -8.28 6.25 3.29
N THR A 101 -7.65 5.89 4.41
CA THR A 101 -7.39 6.74 5.57
C THR A 101 -6.20 7.70 5.39
N TYR A 102 -5.40 7.52 4.34
CA TYR A 102 -4.19 8.31 4.09
C TYR A 102 -4.45 9.54 3.21
N GLN A 103 -3.38 10.24 2.82
CA GLN A 103 -3.39 11.39 1.91
C GLN A 103 -4.18 12.60 2.42
N ILE A 104 -5.45 12.73 2.03
CA ILE A 104 -6.30 13.86 2.40
C ILE A 104 -6.92 13.61 3.77
N LEU A 105 -7.36 12.38 4.02
CA LEU A 105 -8.08 12.02 5.26
C LEU A 105 -7.14 11.95 6.48
N SER A 106 -5.82 12.00 6.27
CA SER A 106 -4.82 12.05 7.34
C SER A 106 -4.27 13.46 7.60
N ARG A 107 -4.94 14.54 7.15
CA ARG A 107 -4.43 15.92 7.32
C ARG A 107 -5.05 16.71 8.45
N GLY A 108 -6.22 16.30 8.93
CA GLY A 108 -6.91 17.00 10.01
C GLY A 108 -6.56 16.49 11.40
N THR A 109 -7.25 17.06 12.38
CA THR A 109 -7.16 16.71 13.79
C THR A 109 -8.57 16.37 14.29
N PRO A 110 -8.82 15.14 14.75
CA PRO A 110 -7.88 14.03 14.84
C PRO A 110 -7.46 13.48 13.45
N ASN A 111 -6.26 12.91 13.38
CA ASN A 111 -5.69 12.35 12.15
C ASN A 111 -6.26 10.94 11.91
N LEU A 112 -7.07 10.76 10.86
CA LEU A 112 -7.80 9.51 10.65
C LEU A 112 -6.91 8.27 10.56
N GLU A 113 -5.72 8.37 9.94
CA GLU A 113 -4.80 7.23 9.82
C GLU A 113 -4.34 6.75 11.19
N ASN A 114 -3.88 7.69 12.03
CA ASN A 114 -3.38 7.36 13.36
C ASN A 114 -4.51 6.79 14.24
N GLU A 115 -5.71 7.40 14.19
CA GLU A 115 -6.87 6.88 14.93
C GLU A 115 -7.25 5.48 14.43
N THR A 116 -7.18 5.22 13.13
CA THR A 116 -7.47 3.89 12.57
C THR A 116 -6.48 2.84 13.07
N TRP A 117 -5.19 3.18 13.21
CA TRP A 117 -4.20 2.28 13.81
C TRP A 117 -4.54 1.94 15.27
N VAL A 118 -4.88 2.96 16.06
CA VAL A 118 -5.23 2.77 17.47
C VAL A 118 -6.49 1.92 17.60
N GLU A 119 -7.56 2.27 16.90
CA GLU A 119 -8.84 1.59 17.08
C GLU A 119 -8.87 0.20 16.46
N SER A 120 -8.16 -0.04 15.35
CA SER A 120 -8.01 -1.41 14.82
C SER A 120 -7.26 -2.32 15.80
N ALA A 121 -6.21 -1.83 16.47
CA ALA A 121 -5.52 -2.58 17.51
C ALA A 121 -6.42 -2.84 18.73
N ASN A 122 -7.22 -1.86 19.15
CA ASN A 122 -8.17 -2.03 20.26
C ASN A 122 -9.23 -3.09 19.97
N VAL A 123 -9.79 -3.09 18.76
CA VAL A 123 -10.77 -4.11 18.32
C VAL A 123 -10.14 -5.50 18.33
N ILE A 124 -8.93 -5.65 17.81
CA ILE A 124 -8.21 -6.93 17.82
C ILE A 124 -7.92 -7.41 19.25
N ASN A 125 -7.58 -6.48 20.15
CA ASN A 125 -7.31 -6.77 21.55
C ASN A 125 -8.58 -6.96 22.40
N GLY A 126 -9.77 -6.74 21.83
CA GLY A 126 -11.05 -6.84 22.53
C GLY A 126 -11.29 -5.73 23.57
N THR A 127 -10.53 -4.64 23.51
CA THR A 127 -10.68 -3.47 24.39
C THR A 127 -11.69 -2.45 23.84
N ASP A 128 -12.12 -2.61 22.58
CA ASP A 128 -13.23 -1.89 21.98
C ASP A 128 -14.04 -2.80 21.05
N THR A 129 -15.28 -2.45 20.73
CA THR A 129 -16.09 -3.18 19.73
C THR A 129 -15.89 -2.60 18.33
N PRO A 130 -16.06 -3.40 17.26
CA PRO A 130 -15.99 -2.89 15.89
C PRO A 130 -16.93 -1.70 15.62
N GLU A 131 -18.14 -1.73 16.19
CA GLU A 131 -19.13 -0.67 16.02
C GLU A 131 -18.73 0.62 16.73
N ALA A 132 -18.20 0.51 17.95
CA ALA A 132 -17.73 1.67 18.72
C ALA A 132 -16.49 2.30 18.08
N ALA A 133 -15.52 1.49 17.67
CA ALA A 133 -14.36 1.94 16.91
C ALA A 133 -14.77 2.66 15.62
N ALA A 134 -15.64 2.06 14.80
CA ALA A 134 -16.12 2.67 13.57
C ALA A 134 -16.82 4.01 13.82
N LYS A 135 -17.63 4.10 14.88
CA LYS A 135 -18.28 5.36 15.26
C LYS A 135 -17.26 6.44 15.64
N LYS A 136 -16.25 6.12 16.46
CA LYS A 136 -15.20 7.08 16.85
C LYS A 136 -14.45 7.61 15.63
N LEU A 137 -14.06 6.72 14.72
CA LEU A 137 -13.37 7.10 13.48
C LEU A 137 -14.22 8.02 12.62
N GLN A 138 -15.51 7.71 12.47
CA GLN A 138 -16.45 8.53 11.71
C GLN A 138 -16.67 9.91 12.37
N ASP A 139 -16.93 9.95 13.68
CA ASP A 139 -17.11 11.21 14.43
C ASP A 139 -15.84 12.09 14.35
N GLY A 140 -14.66 11.47 14.48
CA GLY A 140 -13.37 12.15 14.37
C GLY A 140 -13.15 12.75 12.98
N LEU A 141 -13.45 12.00 11.93
CA LEU A 141 -13.38 12.49 10.55
C LEU A 141 -14.39 13.63 10.31
N ASP A 142 -15.64 13.46 10.76
CA ASP A 142 -16.70 14.44 10.59
C ASP A 142 -16.44 15.76 11.31
N SER A 143 -15.56 15.78 12.31
CA SER A 143 -15.22 17.03 13.01
C SER A 143 -14.49 18.05 12.14
N TRP A 144 -13.83 17.61 11.06
CA TRP A 144 -13.00 18.50 10.23
C TRP A 144 -13.10 18.24 8.71
N TYR A 145 -13.45 17.04 8.27
CA TYR A 145 -13.58 16.70 6.85
C TYR A 145 -15.04 16.70 6.42
N LYS A 146 -15.40 17.60 5.50
CA LYS A 146 -16.76 17.73 4.94
C LYS A 146 -16.71 17.59 3.41
N PRO A 147 -16.74 16.35 2.87
CA PRO A 147 -16.61 16.12 1.43
C PRO A 147 -17.81 16.59 0.62
N ALA A 148 -18.96 16.84 1.26
CA ALA A 148 -20.13 17.45 0.63
C ALA A 148 -20.18 18.95 0.98
N LYS A 149 -19.82 19.78 0.00
CA LYS A 149 -20.48 21.07 -0.24
C LYS A 149 -21.05 21.04 -1.64
#